data_AF-A0A6P3BDM1-F1
#
_entry.id   AF-A0A6P3BDM1-F1
#
_cell.length_a   1.000
_cell.length_b   1.000
_cell.length_c   1.000
_cell.angle_alpha   90.00
_cell.angle_beta   90.00
_cell.angle_gamma   90.00
#
_symmetry.space_group_name_H-M   'P 1'
#
loop_
_entity.id
_entity.type
_entity.pdbx_description
1 polymer ?
#
loop_
_entity_poly.entity_id
_entity_poly.type
_entity_poly.pdbx_seq_one_letter_code
_entity_poly.pdbx_strand_id
1 'polypeptide(L)'
;MSIDHALSLASACRQTGRLDLATRHYRDALALEPDCWEACFGLAQVLIRQDCFDEAIGWLTPLLERPGDHAVVSRQLGLAETCAGRHERGLAHFRRALEHAPDDPALAHTVANLEQALGLAREADASFRRALKLKPLVTIPATVAPADFRVLFVFAPGAGNTPFEFLIERARFESNIITLLPDMVYDAGRLRLHADVVVNLVSDVDRGHALLAPAQALVTDVGRPVVNAPNAIARTSRDAVARQLADIPGCRVPQTALHRKAGLRSTLSGPSSAPLSFPLLARPAGSHGGDDFERMEHAAQLLAFVDRFDAEHFYLTPYVDYRSGDGHFRKYRFVYVDGEILPYHLAIDSQWKVHHATTDMARHTWMQDEERAFLDDPWHVFGPAQRNGLQAIRDAIGLDYFGIDCGLDRDGAVVVFEVNASMLVHGNNEQFPYKTAAVERIRHAFRALLERRATAACRAAS
;
A
#
# COMPACT_ATOMS: atom_id res chain seq x y z
N MET A 1 4.08 39.09 27.05
CA MET A 1 4.67 38.45 25.85
C MET A 1 4.16 39.24 24.66
N SER A 2 5.01 39.68 23.72
CA SER A 2 4.52 40.33 22.48
C SER A 2 4.03 39.27 21.48
N ILE A 3 3.20 39.68 20.52
CA ILE A 3 2.71 38.79 19.47
C ILE A 3 3.85 38.18 18.65
N ASP A 4 4.83 38.99 18.23
CA ASP A 4 5.99 38.52 17.47
C ASP A 4 6.81 37.47 18.22
N HIS A 5 6.93 37.63 19.54
CA HIS A 5 7.61 36.66 20.38
C HIS A 5 6.84 35.34 20.48
N ALA A 6 5.51 35.41 20.64
CA ALA A 6 4.64 34.23 20.66
C ALA A 6 4.68 33.47 19.32
N LEU A 7 4.60 34.18 18.18
CA LEU A 7 4.71 33.61 16.83
C LEU A 7 6.07 32.95 16.60
N SER A 8 7.16 33.60 17.02
CA SER A 8 8.51 33.06 16.90
C SER A 8 8.69 31.77 17.70
N LEU A 9 8.21 31.75 18.95
CA LEU A 9 8.21 30.54 19.79
C LEU A 9 7.36 29.42 19.18
N ALA A 10 6.17 29.75 18.68
CA ALA A 10 5.26 28.79 18.06
C ALA A 10 5.89 28.14 16.83
N SER A 11 6.49 28.95 15.94
CA SER A 11 7.16 28.47 14.74
C SER A 11 8.36 27.57 15.08
N ALA A 12 9.19 27.97 16.05
CA ALA A 12 10.31 27.15 16.53
C ALA A 12 9.84 25.81 17.13
N CYS A 13 8.78 25.81 17.95
CA CYS A 13 8.19 24.59 18.50
C CYS A 13 7.62 23.69 17.39
N ARG A 14 6.93 24.26 16.39
CA ARG A 14 6.39 23.51 15.25
C ARG A 14 7.50 22.86 14.43
N GLN A 15 8.60 23.58 14.18
CA GLN A 15 9.74 23.07 13.41
C GLN A 15 10.51 21.98 14.16
N THR A 16 10.58 22.06 15.49
CA THR A 16 11.17 21.02 16.36
C THR A 16 10.20 19.88 16.71
N GLY A 17 8.96 19.91 16.20
CA GLY A 17 7.96 18.87 16.43
C GLY A 17 7.33 18.89 17.83
N ARG A 18 7.57 19.93 18.63
CA ARG A 18 6.91 20.14 19.93
C ARG A 18 5.51 20.71 19.73
N LEU A 19 4.61 19.89 19.17
CA LEU A 19 3.30 20.34 18.66
C LEU A 19 2.42 20.96 19.76
N ASP A 20 2.37 20.38 20.96
CA ASP A 20 1.58 20.94 22.07
C ASP A 20 2.02 22.35 22.47
N LEU A 21 3.35 22.57 22.49
CA LEU A 21 3.91 23.89 22.77
C LEU A 21 3.64 24.86 21.62
N ALA A 22 3.73 24.40 20.38
CA ALA A 22 3.40 25.23 19.22
C ALA A 22 1.93 25.68 19.26
N THR A 23 1.01 24.76 19.52
CA THR A 23 -0.42 25.03 19.70
C THR A 23 -0.66 26.05 20.80
N ARG A 24 -0.01 25.90 21.97
CA ARG A 24 -0.11 26.87 23.06
C ARG A 24 0.36 28.26 22.63
N HIS A 25 1.54 28.37 22.02
CA HIS A 25 2.09 29.66 21.63
C HIS A 25 1.31 30.34 20.49
N TYR A 26 0.75 29.58 19.55
CA TYR A 26 -0.17 30.15 18.55
C TYR A 26 -1.46 30.65 19.20
N ARG A 27 -2.02 29.93 20.18
CA ARG A 27 -3.19 30.40 20.95
C ARG A 27 -2.87 31.64 21.80
N ASP A 28 -1.68 31.72 22.39
CA ASP A 28 -1.21 32.92 23.10
C ASP A 28 -1.14 34.13 22.13
N ALA A 29 -0.66 33.93 20.89
CA ALA A 29 -0.66 34.97 19.87
C ALA A 29 -2.08 35.42 19.49
N LEU A 30 -3.01 34.48 19.33
CA LEU A 30 -4.43 34.77 19.05
C LEU A 30 -5.15 35.45 20.21
N ALA A 31 -4.72 35.25 21.45
CA ALA A 31 -5.25 35.98 22.60
C ALA A 31 -4.83 37.46 22.60
N LEU A 32 -3.69 37.78 21.99
CA LEU A 32 -3.22 39.16 21.81
C LEU A 32 -3.84 39.82 20.57
N GLU A 33 -3.93 39.08 19.47
CA GLU A 33 -4.53 39.52 18.21
C GLU A 33 -5.38 38.39 17.60
N PRO A 34 -6.70 38.38 17.85
CA PRO A 34 -7.59 37.30 17.40
C PRO A 34 -7.63 37.09 15.90
N ASP A 35 -7.29 38.12 15.12
CA ASP A 35 -7.34 38.10 13.66
C ASP A 35 -5.98 37.91 12.98
N CYS A 36 -4.93 37.62 13.75
CA CYS A 36 -3.59 37.40 13.21
C CYS A 36 -3.57 36.20 12.25
N TRP A 37 -3.41 36.48 10.95
CA TRP A 37 -3.43 35.47 9.89
C TRP A 37 -2.36 34.40 10.12
N GLU A 38 -1.13 34.81 10.48
CA GLU A 38 -0.01 33.89 10.71
C GLU A 38 -0.28 32.94 11.88
N ALA A 39 -0.93 33.44 12.94
CA ALA A 39 -1.28 32.61 14.09
C ALA A 39 -2.39 31.61 13.76
N CYS A 40 -3.46 32.04 13.07
CA CYS A 40 -4.53 31.14 12.62
C CYS A 40 -4.00 30.05 11.68
N PHE A 41 -3.22 30.45 10.67
CA PHE A 41 -2.68 29.53 9.67
C PHE A 41 -1.65 28.57 10.30
N GLY A 42 -0.75 29.09 11.14
CA GLY A 42 0.23 28.29 11.86
C GLY A 42 -0.40 27.30 12.84
N LEU A 43 -1.44 27.72 13.58
CA LEU A 43 -2.21 26.85 14.46
C LEU A 43 -2.86 25.70 13.68
N ALA A 44 -3.51 26.01 12.56
CA ALA A 44 -4.14 24.99 11.72
C ALA A 44 -3.14 23.94 11.20
N GLN A 45 -1.94 24.36 10.78
CA GLN A 45 -0.89 23.42 10.38
C GLN A 45 -0.47 22.48 11.51
N VAL A 46 -0.39 22.98 12.74
CA VAL A 46 -0.07 22.16 13.91
C VAL A 46 -1.21 21.20 14.21
N LEU A 47 -2.46 21.67 14.19
CA LEU A 47 -3.66 20.86 14.45
C LEU A 47 -3.80 19.71 13.43
N ILE A 48 -3.51 19.94 12.14
CA ILE A 48 -3.47 18.86 11.14
C ILE A 48 -2.45 17.79 11.53
N ARG A 49 -1.27 18.17 12.03
CA ARG A 49 -0.23 17.22 12.49
C ARG A 49 -0.55 16.54 13.82
N GLN A 50 -1.54 17.03 14.55
CA GLN A 50 -2.07 16.45 15.78
C GLN A 50 -3.39 15.67 15.51
N ASP A 51 -3.71 15.42 14.24
CA ASP A 51 -4.95 14.77 13.79
C ASP A 51 -6.25 15.47 14.24
N CYS A 52 -6.16 16.76 14.61
CA CYS A 52 -7.26 17.61 15.03
C CYS A 52 -7.89 18.34 13.82
N PHE A 53 -8.39 17.58 12.85
CA PHE A 53 -8.72 18.10 11.52
C PHE A 53 -9.88 19.10 11.50
N ASP A 54 -10.96 18.84 12.24
CA ASP A 54 -12.13 19.73 12.24
C ASP A 54 -11.82 21.09 12.88
N GLU A 55 -11.00 21.11 13.94
CA GLU A 55 -10.52 22.36 14.53
C GLU A 55 -9.65 23.12 13.53
N ALA A 56 -8.73 22.43 12.83
CA ALA A 56 -7.90 23.06 11.80
C ALA A 56 -8.73 23.71 10.68
N ILE A 57 -9.79 23.04 10.24
CA ILE A 57 -10.71 23.57 9.21
C ILE A 57 -11.46 24.79 9.71
N GLY A 58 -11.89 24.79 10.97
CA GLY A 58 -12.50 25.95 11.62
C GLY A 58 -11.59 27.18 11.63
N TRP A 59 -10.28 26.99 11.84
CA TRP A 59 -9.29 28.07 11.80
C TRP A 59 -8.94 28.53 10.38
N LEU A 60 -8.95 27.63 9.39
CA LEU A 60 -8.58 27.95 8.01
C LEU A 60 -9.72 28.60 7.21
N THR A 61 -10.97 28.19 7.45
CA THR A 61 -12.12 28.65 6.64
C THR A 61 -12.28 30.18 6.64
N PRO A 62 -12.22 30.89 7.79
CA PRO A 62 -12.31 32.34 7.80
C PRO A 62 -11.17 33.06 7.06
N LEU A 63 -10.01 32.40 6.88
CA LEU A 63 -8.88 32.98 6.14
C LEU A 63 -9.17 33.09 4.64
N LEU A 64 -10.14 32.35 4.10
CA LEU A 64 -10.55 32.47 2.70
C LEU A 64 -11.31 33.78 2.40
N GLU A 65 -11.88 34.42 3.41
CA GLU A 65 -12.62 35.69 3.27
C GLU A 65 -11.71 36.91 3.50
N ARG A 66 -10.44 36.69 3.83
CA ARG A 66 -9.46 37.74 4.14
C ARG A 66 -8.51 37.94 2.96
N PRO A 67 -7.98 39.17 2.76
CA PRO A 67 -6.89 39.37 1.81
C PRO A 67 -5.68 38.50 2.19
N GLY A 68 -5.17 37.70 1.24
CA GLY A 68 -4.02 36.83 1.49
C GLY A 68 -3.81 35.79 0.39
N ASP A 69 -2.93 34.83 0.67
CA ASP A 69 -2.65 33.73 -0.25
C ASP A 69 -3.73 32.64 -0.16
N HIS A 70 -4.79 32.82 -0.95
CA HIS A 70 -5.90 31.86 -1.02
C HIS A 70 -5.46 30.48 -1.51
N ALA A 71 -4.38 30.37 -2.30
CA ALA A 71 -3.86 29.09 -2.78
C ALA A 71 -3.30 28.27 -1.61
N VAL A 72 -2.50 28.92 -0.76
CA VAL A 72 -1.91 28.30 0.43
C VAL A 72 -2.97 27.89 1.44
N VAL A 73 -3.99 28.72 1.68
CA VAL A 73 -5.13 28.37 2.56
C VAL A 73 -5.93 27.21 1.97
N SER A 74 -6.29 27.27 0.69
CA SER A 74 -7.05 26.21 0.01
C SER A 74 -6.28 24.89 0.02
N ARG A 75 -4.96 24.90 -0.14
CA ARG A 75 -4.13 23.70 -0.02
C ARG A 75 -4.20 23.08 1.38
N GLN A 76 -4.13 23.88 2.45
CA GLN A 76 -4.23 23.36 3.81
C GLN A 76 -5.64 22.86 4.15
N LEU A 77 -6.69 23.53 3.67
CA LEU A 77 -8.07 23.04 3.78
C LEU A 77 -8.24 21.70 3.05
N GLY A 78 -7.70 21.60 1.83
CA GLY A 78 -7.69 20.36 1.06
C GLY A 78 -7.05 19.21 1.82
N LEU A 79 -5.90 19.46 2.46
CA LEU A 79 -5.21 18.49 3.31
C LEU A 79 -6.06 18.09 4.52
N ALA A 80 -6.55 19.05 5.30
CA ALA A 80 -7.34 18.78 6.50
C ALA A 80 -8.64 18.02 6.20
N GLU A 81 -9.38 18.43 5.16
CA GLU A 81 -10.61 17.75 4.71
C GLU A 81 -10.32 16.32 4.25
N THR A 82 -9.23 16.11 3.50
CA THR A 82 -8.83 14.78 3.05
C THR A 82 -8.44 13.87 4.23
N CYS A 83 -7.64 14.38 5.18
CA CYS A 83 -7.27 13.61 6.38
C CYS A 83 -8.47 13.31 7.28
N ALA A 84 -9.50 14.17 7.27
CA ALA A 84 -10.78 13.92 7.94
C ALA A 84 -11.71 12.94 7.17
N GLY A 85 -11.25 12.34 6.07
CA GLY A 85 -12.02 11.41 5.24
C GLY A 85 -13.03 12.08 4.29
N ARG A 86 -13.05 13.41 4.21
CA ARG A 86 -13.98 14.19 3.36
C ARG A 86 -13.35 14.48 2.01
N HIS A 87 -13.03 13.42 1.28
CA HIS A 87 -12.24 13.44 0.04
C HIS A 87 -12.81 14.38 -1.05
N GLU A 88 -14.13 14.44 -1.24
CA GLU A 88 -14.74 15.33 -2.24
C GLU A 88 -14.53 16.82 -1.92
N ARG A 89 -14.66 17.18 -0.64
CA ARG A 89 -14.41 18.56 -0.17
C ARG A 89 -12.92 18.89 -0.28
N GLY A 90 -12.07 17.93 0.10
CA GLY A 90 -10.62 18.02 -0.09
C GLY A 90 -10.24 18.31 -1.55
N LEU A 91 -10.84 17.58 -2.49
CA LEU A 91 -10.60 17.75 -3.93
C LEU A 91 -11.03 19.14 -4.42
N ALA A 92 -12.18 19.64 -3.97
CA ALA A 92 -12.65 20.97 -4.33
C ALA A 92 -11.64 22.06 -3.88
N HIS A 93 -11.11 21.95 -2.67
CA HIS A 93 -10.10 22.87 -2.16
C HIS A 93 -8.77 22.77 -2.91
N PHE A 94 -8.30 21.56 -3.23
CA PHE A 94 -7.08 21.41 -4.04
C PHE A 94 -7.24 21.94 -5.47
N ARG A 95 -8.42 21.76 -6.09
CA ARG A 95 -8.72 22.36 -7.41
C ARG A 95 -8.68 23.87 -7.35
N ARG A 96 -9.28 24.50 -6.33
CA ARG A 96 -9.18 25.95 -6.11
C ARG A 96 -7.75 26.43 -5.90
N ALA A 97 -6.94 25.68 -5.15
CA ALA A 97 -5.52 25.99 -5.02
C ALA A 97 -4.80 25.93 -6.38
N LEU A 98 -5.17 24.99 -7.25
CA LEU A 98 -4.57 24.79 -8.58
C LEU A 98 -5.00 25.86 -9.59
N GLU A 99 -6.18 26.48 -9.41
CA GLU A 99 -6.60 27.67 -10.18
C GLU A 99 -5.64 28.85 -9.98
N HIS A 100 -5.12 29.01 -8.75
CA HIS A 100 -4.16 30.06 -8.41
C HIS A 100 -2.71 29.68 -8.70
N ALA A 101 -2.37 28.39 -8.66
CA ALA A 101 -1.04 27.85 -8.93
C ALA A 101 -1.07 26.76 -10.01
N PRO A 102 -1.42 27.09 -11.27
CA PRO A 102 -1.66 26.09 -12.31
C PRO A 102 -0.42 25.26 -12.68
N ASP A 103 0.77 25.78 -12.43
CA ASP A 103 2.03 25.11 -12.75
C ASP A 103 2.68 24.44 -11.54
N ASP A 104 1.94 24.24 -10.43
CA ASP A 104 2.42 23.46 -9.29
C ASP A 104 2.26 21.95 -9.57
N PRO A 105 3.37 21.22 -9.85
CA PRO A 105 3.30 19.79 -10.14
C PRO A 105 2.89 18.96 -8.92
N ALA A 106 3.23 19.38 -7.70
CA ALA A 106 2.91 18.63 -6.50
C ALA A 106 1.41 18.69 -6.21
N LEU A 107 0.80 19.86 -6.43
CA LEU A 107 -0.63 20.04 -6.31
C LEU A 107 -1.39 19.30 -7.42
N ALA A 108 -0.93 19.36 -8.67
CA ALA A 108 -1.50 18.57 -9.77
C ALA A 108 -1.47 17.06 -9.48
N HIS A 109 -0.36 16.54 -8.93
CA HIS A 109 -0.27 15.14 -8.53
C HIS A 109 -1.20 14.80 -7.35
N THR A 110 -1.36 15.71 -6.39
CA THR A 110 -2.28 15.53 -5.25
C THR A 110 -3.73 15.42 -5.73
N VAL A 111 -4.14 16.31 -6.63
CA VAL A 111 -5.45 16.28 -7.30
C VAL A 111 -5.64 14.95 -8.04
N ALA A 112 -4.65 14.53 -8.83
CA ALA A 112 -4.73 13.27 -9.59
C ALA A 112 -4.90 12.04 -8.69
N ASN A 113 -4.16 11.96 -7.58
CA ASN A 113 -4.29 10.88 -6.60
C ASN A 113 -5.68 10.85 -5.96
N LEU A 114 -6.25 12.01 -5.63
CA LEU A 114 -7.54 12.11 -4.99
C LEU A 114 -8.70 11.82 -5.95
N GLU A 115 -8.59 12.27 -7.21
CA GLU A 115 -9.49 11.90 -8.31
C GLU A 115 -9.49 10.38 -8.52
N GLN A 116 -8.31 9.75 -8.50
CA GLN A 116 -8.18 8.30 -8.59
C GLN A 116 -8.85 7.59 -7.40
N ALA A 117 -8.68 8.09 -6.18
CA ALA A 117 -9.29 7.52 -4.98
C ALA A 117 -10.83 7.65 -4.98
N LEU A 118 -11.36 8.68 -5.62
CA LEU A 118 -12.79 8.92 -5.81
C LEU A 118 -13.38 8.19 -7.03
N GLY A 119 -12.58 7.43 -7.79
CA GLY A 119 -13.04 6.72 -8.98
C GLY A 119 -13.22 7.60 -10.23
N LEU A 120 -12.76 8.85 -10.20
CA LEU A 120 -12.80 9.81 -11.31
C LEU A 120 -11.65 9.53 -12.30
N ALA A 121 -11.72 8.38 -12.98
CA ALA A 121 -10.59 7.84 -13.73
C ALA A 121 -10.12 8.74 -14.90
N ARG A 122 -11.04 9.43 -15.59
CA ARG A 122 -10.70 10.29 -16.73
C ARG A 122 -10.00 11.57 -16.27
N GLU A 123 -10.53 12.18 -15.21
CA GLU A 123 -9.97 13.36 -14.58
C GLU A 123 -8.58 13.05 -14.01
N ALA A 124 -8.45 11.92 -13.31
CA ALA A 124 -7.18 11.47 -12.77
C ALA A 124 -6.10 11.31 -13.86
N ASP A 125 -6.41 10.63 -14.98
CA ASP A 125 -5.47 10.50 -16.11
C ASP A 125 -5.03 11.87 -16.64
N ALA A 126 -5.98 12.79 -16.86
CA ALA A 126 -5.66 14.14 -17.33
C ALA A 126 -4.75 14.89 -16.34
N SER A 127 -5.05 14.82 -15.04
CA SER A 127 -4.26 15.45 -13.97
C SER A 127 -2.86 14.83 -13.83
N PHE A 128 -2.72 13.50 -13.93
CA PHE A 128 -1.41 12.83 -13.94
C PHE A 128 -0.57 13.25 -15.16
N ARG A 129 -1.18 13.32 -16.36
CA ARG A 129 -0.49 13.79 -17.57
C ARG A 129 -0.01 15.22 -17.42
N ARG A 130 -0.83 16.09 -16.81
CA ARG A 130 -0.43 17.47 -16.49
C ARG A 130 0.74 17.49 -15.51
N ALA A 131 0.65 16.76 -14.40
CA ALA A 131 1.72 16.69 -13.39
C ALA A 131 3.04 16.23 -13.99
N LEU A 132 3.04 15.17 -14.82
CA LEU A 132 4.21 14.66 -15.52
C LEU A 132 4.84 15.67 -16.49
N LYS A 133 4.02 16.44 -17.21
CA LYS A 133 4.51 17.51 -18.11
C LYS A 133 5.21 18.63 -17.34
N LEU A 134 4.67 19.00 -16.18
CA LEU A 134 5.23 20.06 -15.32
C LEU A 134 6.52 19.60 -14.64
N LYS A 135 6.49 18.41 -14.02
CA LYS A 135 7.65 17.80 -13.35
C LYS A 135 7.57 16.28 -13.48
N PRO A 136 8.42 15.66 -14.31
CA PRO A 136 8.35 14.21 -14.56
C PRO A 136 8.61 13.34 -13.34
N LEU A 137 9.33 13.85 -12.32
CA LEU A 137 9.71 13.08 -11.13
C LEU A 137 9.25 13.77 -9.85
N VAL A 138 8.66 12.99 -8.95
CA VAL A 138 8.54 13.36 -7.54
C VAL A 138 9.78 12.83 -6.82
N THR A 139 10.56 13.71 -6.18
CA THR A 139 11.79 13.33 -5.49
C THR A 139 11.60 13.48 -3.97
N ILE A 140 11.86 12.40 -3.24
CA ILE A 140 11.95 12.38 -1.78
C ILE A 140 13.44 12.33 -1.42
N PRO A 141 13.97 13.37 -0.75
CA PRO A 141 15.39 13.45 -0.45
C PRO A 141 15.82 12.40 0.58
N ALA A 142 17.08 11.96 0.48
CA ALA A 142 17.72 11.18 1.51
C ALA A 142 17.86 11.96 2.82
N THR A 143 17.95 11.24 3.93
CA THR A 143 18.28 11.80 5.26
C THR A 143 19.74 12.22 5.41
N VAL A 144 20.58 11.88 4.43
CA VAL A 144 22.01 12.21 4.38
C VAL A 144 22.35 12.93 3.08
N ALA A 145 23.42 13.72 3.09
CA ALA A 145 23.94 14.42 1.93
C ALA A 145 25.46 14.21 1.82
N PRO A 146 25.99 13.68 0.70
CA PRO A 146 25.25 13.13 -0.45
C PRO A 146 24.44 11.88 -0.07
N ALA A 147 23.42 11.55 -0.86
CA ALA A 147 22.68 10.29 -0.72
C ALA A 147 23.59 9.08 -1.00
N ASP A 148 23.35 7.96 -0.33
CA ASP A 148 24.17 6.75 -0.50
C ASP A 148 24.01 6.17 -1.93
N PHE A 149 22.80 6.23 -2.50
CA PHE A 149 22.46 5.89 -3.89
C PHE A 149 21.08 6.47 -4.26
N ARG A 150 20.63 6.29 -5.50
CA ARG A 150 19.32 6.74 -6.01
C ARG A 150 18.44 5.58 -6.44
N VAL A 151 17.15 5.67 -6.15
CA VAL A 151 16.15 4.65 -6.50
C VAL A 151 15.07 5.28 -7.37
N LEU A 152 14.77 4.68 -8.52
CA LEU A 152 13.63 5.07 -9.35
C LEU A 152 12.45 4.13 -9.10
N PHE A 153 11.36 4.65 -8.54
CA PHE A 153 10.10 3.94 -8.32
C PHE A 153 9.17 4.17 -9.52
N VAL A 154 8.78 3.09 -10.21
CA VAL A 154 7.81 3.11 -11.31
C VAL A 154 6.42 2.86 -10.72
N PHE A 155 5.67 3.95 -10.53
CA PHE A 155 4.30 3.94 -10.02
C PHE A 155 3.31 4.05 -11.18
N ALA A 156 2.23 3.29 -11.18
CA ALA A 156 1.17 3.45 -12.18
C ALA A 156 -0.22 3.61 -11.53
N PRO A 157 -0.96 4.70 -11.80
CA PRO A 157 -2.25 4.95 -11.17
C PRO A 157 -3.24 3.79 -11.33
N GLY A 158 -3.89 3.40 -10.23
CA GLY A 158 -4.90 2.34 -10.24
C GLY A 158 -4.38 0.90 -10.43
N ALA A 159 -3.08 0.70 -10.65
CA ALA A 159 -2.49 -0.57 -11.08
C ALA A 159 -2.09 -1.54 -9.95
N GLY A 160 -2.69 -1.40 -8.75
CA GLY A 160 -2.34 -2.21 -7.58
C GLY A 160 -0.84 -2.14 -7.23
N ASN A 161 -0.38 -0.93 -6.93
CA ASN A 161 1.03 -0.69 -6.65
C ASN A 161 1.47 -1.31 -5.33
N THR A 162 2.70 -1.80 -5.24
CA THR A 162 3.34 -2.19 -3.96
C THR A 162 3.38 -0.97 -3.03
N PRO A 163 2.79 -1.03 -1.84
CA PRO A 163 2.95 0.03 -0.84
C PRO A 163 4.41 0.14 -0.42
N PHE A 164 4.99 1.34 -0.48
CA PHE A 164 6.44 1.53 -0.31
C PHE A 164 6.81 2.62 0.69
N GLU A 165 5.85 3.44 1.10
CA GLU A 165 6.05 4.66 1.89
C GLU A 165 6.77 4.36 3.20
N PHE A 166 6.29 3.37 3.95
CA PHE A 166 6.94 2.92 5.18
C PHE A 166 8.35 2.35 4.91
N LEU A 167 8.52 1.60 3.82
CA LEU A 167 9.80 0.96 3.48
C LEU A 167 10.89 1.99 3.21
N ILE A 168 10.54 3.17 2.68
CA ILE A 168 11.48 4.24 2.33
C ILE A 168 11.54 5.39 3.36
N GLU A 169 10.71 5.37 4.40
CA GLU A 169 10.64 6.46 5.38
C GLU A 169 11.99 6.73 6.05
N ARG A 170 12.52 7.97 5.95
CA ARG A 170 13.86 8.30 6.47
C ARG A 170 14.96 7.43 5.86
N ALA A 171 14.85 7.09 4.57
CA ALA A 171 15.90 6.39 3.85
C ALA A 171 17.17 7.26 3.73
N ARG A 172 18.30 6.59 3.54
CA ARG A 172 19.59 7.23 3.24
C ARG A 172 19.88 7.33 1.73
N PHE A 173 19.00 6.76 0.91
CA PHE A 173 18.98 6.92 -0.54
C PHE A 173 17.93 7.93 -0.98
N GLU A 174 18.17 8.55 -2.13
CA GLU A 174 17.19 9.43 -2.77
C GLU A 174 16.14 8.59 -3.49
N SER A 175 14.85 8.90 -3.26
CA SER A 175 13.75 8.20 -3.93
C SER A 175 13.15 9.10 -5.01
N ASN A 176 13.17 8.65 -6.26
CA ASN A 176 12.61 9.33 -7.41
C ASN A 176 11.41 8.52 -7.92
N ILE A 177 10.22 9.10 -7.95
CA ILE A 177 9.00 8.43 -8.38
C ILE A 177 8.60 8.95 -9.75
N ILE A 178 8.44 8.04 -10.71
CA ILE A 178 7.88 8.32 -12.05
C ILE A 178 6.47 7.74 -12.15
N THR A 179 5.52 8.53 -12.65
CA THR A 179 4.18 8.05 -12.97
C THR A 179 4.17 7.43 -14.38
N LEU A 180 3.93 6.13 -14.45
CA LEU A 180 3.71 5.36 -15.67
C LEU A 180 2.24 5.50 -16.09
N LEU A 181 2.02 5.95 -17.33
CA LEU A 181 0.71 6.08 -17.95
C LEU A 181 0.73 5.39 -19.32
N PRO A 182 -0.42 4.90 -19.81
CA PRO A 182 -0.54 4.40 -21.17
C PRO A 182 -0.16 5.47 -22.21
N ASP A 183 0.52 5.03 -23.26
CA ASP A 183 0.86 5.81 -24.45
C ASP A 183 1.71 7.07 -24.20
N MET A 184 2.37 7.15 -23.04
CA MET A 184 3.36 8.19 -22.74
C MET A 184 4.77 7.73 -23.14
N VAL A 185 5.54 8.66 -23.70
CA VAL A 185 6.95 8.45 -24.02
C VAL A 185 7.81 9.07 -22.92
N TYR A 186 8.78 8.31 -22.43
CA TYR A 186 9.68 8.70 -21.34
C TYR A 186 11.10 8.87 -21.84
N ASP A 187 11.81 9.88 -21.34
CA ASP A 187 13.25 10.04 -21.58
C ASP A 187 14.03 9.11 -20.65
N ALA A 188 14.27 7.88 -21.12
CA ALA A 188 14.98 6.86 -20.35
C ALA A 188 16.43 7.27 -20.02
N GLY A 189 17.07 8.08 -20.88
CA GLY A 189 18.41 8.60 -20.66
C GLY A 189 18.46 9.51 -19.44
N ARG A 190 17.48 10.43 -19.33
CA ARG A 190 17.32 11.29 -18.16
C ARG A 190 16.94 10.48 -16.91
N LEU A 191 16.01 9.54 -17.02
CA LEU A 191 15.60 8.68 -15.89
C LEU A 191 16.77 7.85 -15.33
N ARG A 192 17.69 7.40 -16.18
CA ARG A 192 18.91 6.68 -15.77
C ARG A 192 19.83 7.49 -14.86
N LEU A 193 19.77 8.83 -14.93
CA LEU A 193 20.49 9.73 -14.02
C LEU A 193 19.85 9.82 -12.63
N HIS A 194 18.65 9.29 -12.44
CA HIS A 194 17.93 9.28 -11.17
C HIS A 194 17.79 7.86 -10.58
N ALA A 195 18.49 6.89 -11.17
CA ALA A 195 18.37 5.49 -10.84
C ALA A 195 19.73 4.80 -10.81
N ASP A 196 20.11 4.27 -9.66
CA ASP A 196 21.12 3.23 -9.52
C ASP A 196 20.43 1.84 -9.43
N VAL A 197 19.19 1.81 -8.93
CA VAL A 197 18.25 0.68 -8.95
C VAL A 197 16.84 1.19 -9.28
N VAL A 198 16.03 0.34 -9.92
CA VAL A 198 14.63 0.60 -10.24
C VAL A 198 13.74 -0.29 -9.39
N VAL A 199 12.72 0.28 -8.78
CA VAL A 199 11.65 -0.45 -8.12
C VAL A 199 10.39 -0.36 -8.96
N ASN A 200 9.93 -1.47 -9.54
CA ASN A 200 8.63 -1.53 -10.19
C ASN A 200 7.56 -1.73 -9.12
N LEU A 201 6.68 -0.75 -8.99
CA LEU A 201 5.57 -0.84 -8.05
C LEU A 201 4.34 -1.51 -8.67
N VAL A 202 4.22 -1.61 -10.00
CA VAL A 202 3.08 -2.30 -10.64
C VAL A 202 3.14 -3.79 -10.29
N SER A 203 2.30 -4.21 -9.35
CA SER A 203 2.49 -5.46 -8.61
C SER A 203 1.26 -6.37 -8.58
N ASP A 204 0.08 -5.82 -8.82
CA ASP A 204 -1.15 -6.60 -8.98
C ASP A 204 -1.42 -6.86 -10.46
N VAL A 205 -1.52 -8.14 -10.84
CA VAL A 205 -1.74 -8.53 -12.23
C VAL A 205 -3.15 -8.15 -12.70
N ASP A 206 -4.17 -8.34 -11.87
CA ASP A 206 -5.56 -8.12 -12.28
C ASP A 206 -5.83 -6.64 -12.56
N ARG A 207 -5.25 -5.74 -11.77
CA ARG A 207 -5.39 -4.28 -11.93
C ARG A 207 -4.37 -3.68 -12.88
N GLY A 208 -3.16 -4.22 -12.89
CA GLY A 208 -2.01 -3.64 -13.58
C GLY A 208 -1.64 -4.30 -14.90
N HIS A 209 -2.36 -5.34 -15.35
CA HIS A 209 -1.98 -6.16 -16.53
C HIS A 209 -1.56 -5.32 -17.75
N ALA A 210 -2.39 -4.33 -18.14
CA ALA A 210 -2.14 -3.50 -19.31
C ALA A 210 -0.86 -2.63 -19.19
N LEU A 211 -0.39 -2.40 -17.96
CA LEU A 211 0.76 -1.56 -17.66
C LEU A 211 2.04 -2.37 -17.42
N LEU A 212 1.98 -3.69 -17.27
CA LEU A 212 3.16 -4.54 -17.08
C LEU A 212 4.09 -4.52 -18.30
N ALA A 213 3.54 -4.55 -19.52
CA ALA A 213 4.35 -4.46 -20.74
C ALA A 213 4.99 -3.06 -20.93
N PRO A 214 4.25 -1.93 -20.80
CA PRO A 214 4.85 -0.60 -20.74
C PRO A 214 5.91 -0.44 -19.63
N ALA A 215 5.66 -0.98 -18.44
CA ALA A 215 6.63 -0.97 -17.34
C ALA A 215 7.89 -1.75 -17.72
N GLN A 216 7.73 -2.94 -18.33
CA GLN A 216 8.86 -3.74 -18.79
C GLN A 216 9.71 -2.99 -19.82
N ALA A 217 9.07 -2.32 -20.78
CA ALA A 217 9.78 -1.50 -21.77
C ALA A 217 10.57 -0.38 -21.09
N LEU A 218 9.92 0.39 -20.20
CA LEU A 218 10.55 1.49 -19.48
C LEU A 218 11.77 1.02 -18.66
N VAL A 219 11.63 -0.03 -17.85
CA VAL A 219 12.73 -0.49 -17.00
C VAL A 219 13.89 -1.07 -17.82
N THR A 220 13.58 -1.69 -18.98
CA THR A 220 14.59 -2.18 -19.93
C THR A 220 15.37 -1.01 -20.53
N ASP A 221 14.67 0.03 -20.98
CA ASP A 221 15.29 1.23 -21.55
C ASP A 221 16.11 1.99 -20.50
N VAL A 222 15.65 2.08 -19.25
CA VAL A 222 16.43 2.66 -18.14
C VAL A 222 17.72 1.87 -17.90
N GLY A 223 17.69 0.54 -18.04
CA GLY A 223 18.89 -0.29 -18.05
C GLY A 223 19.61 -0.39 -16.69
N ARG A 224 18.83 -0.42 -15.59
CA ARG A 224 19.33 -0.58 -14.21
C ARG A 224 18.75 -1.86 -13.60
N PRO A 225 19.35 -2.42 -12.54
CA PRO A 225 18.74 -3.54 -11.80
C PRO A 225 17.31 -3.20 -11.37
N VAL A 226 16.40 -4.19 -11.40
CA VAL A 226 14.97 -3.99 -11.18
C VAL A 226 14.48 -4.87 -10.02
N VAL A 227 13.60 -4.32 -9.18
CA VAL A 227 12.93 -5.00 -8.05
C VAL A 227 11.44 -4.66 -8.07
N ASN A 228 10.48 -5.55 -8.24
CA ASN A 228 10.54 -6.82 -8.95
C ASN A 228 10.47 -6.58 -10.46
N ALA A 229 11.03 -7.45 -11.30
CA ALA A 229 10.89 -7.32 -12.75
C ALA A 229 9.40 -7.44 -13.19
N PRO A 230 8.88 -6.54 -14.06
CA PRO A 230 7.47 -6.58 -14.50
C PRO A 230 7.05 -7.90 -15.16
N ASN A 231 7.94 -8.53 -15.93
CA ASN A 231 7.69 -9.86 -16.51
C ASN A 231 7.55 -10.99 -15.48
N ALA A 232 8.21 -10.88 -14.32
CA ALA A 232 8.07 -11.83 -13.23
C ALA A 232 6.72 -11.65 -12.54
N ILE A 233 6.31 -10.39 -12.30
CA ILE A 233 4.97 -10.03 -11.79
C ILE A 233 3.86 -10.56 -12.70
N ALA A 234 4.01 -10.48 -14.02
CA ALA A 234 3.00 -10.95 -14.97
C ALA A 234 2.62 -12.44 -14.80
N ARG A 235 3.43 -13.22 -14.09
CA ARG A 235 3.20 -14.65 -13.82
C ARG A 235 2.56 -14.92 -12.46
N THR A 236 2.22 -13.87 -11.69
CA THR A 236 1.72 -14.01 -10.32
C THR A 236 0.23 -13.67 -10.18
N SER A 237 -0.59 -13.91 -11.21
CA SER A 237 -2.05 -13.92 -11.04
C SER A 237 -2.45 -15.03 -10.07
N ARG A 238 -3.61 -14.90 -9.41
CA ARG A 238 -4.02 -15.85 -8.35
C ARG A 238 -4.13 -17.28 -8.86
N ASP A 239 -4.66 -17.47 -10.08
CA ASP A 239 -4.77 -18.77 -10.72
C ASP A 239 -3.41 -19.32 -11.19
N ALA A 240 -2.49 -18.45 -11.62
CA ALA A 240 -1.14 -18.86 -12.04
C ALA A 240 -0.32 -19.30 -10.82
N VAL A 241 -0.37 -18.54 -9.72
CA VAL A 241 0.23 -18.92 -8.43
C VAL A 241 -0.33 -20.25 -7.94
N ALA A 242 -1.66 -20.41 -7.93
CA ALA A 242 -2.28 -21.65 -7.43
C ALA A 242 -1.80 -22.89 -8.21
N ARG A 243 -1.69 -22.78 -9.55
CA ARG A 243 -1.13 -23.85 -10.40
C ARG A 243 0.36 -24.07 -10.15
N GLN A 244 1.13 -22.99 -10.03
CA GLN A 244 2.57 -23.05 -9.85
C GLN A 244 2.97 -23.71 -8.53
N LEU A 245 2.17 -23.52 -7.48
CA LEU A 245 2.45 -24.04 -6.14
C LEU A 245 1.70 -25.35 -5.83
N ALA A 246 1.00 -25.95 -6.80
CA ALA A 246 0.11 -27.09 -6.58
C ALA A 246 0.81 -28.31 -5.96
N ASP A 247 2.06 -28.57 -6.37
CA ASP A 247 2.80 -29.79 -6.02
C ASP A 247 3.90 -29.57 -4.95
N ILE A 248 3.86 -28.44 -4.23
CA ILE A 248 4.86 -28.18 -3.19
C ILE A 248 4.64 -29.11 -1.99
N PRO A 249 5.62 -29.97 -1.63
CA PRO A 249 5.48 -30.89 -0.52
C PRO A 249 5.24 -30.16 0.81
N GLY A 250 4.27 -30.64 1.60
CA GLY A 250 3.93 -30.03 2.88
C GLY A 250 3.12 -28.73 2.78
N CYS A 251 2.71 -28.34 1.57
CA CYS A 251 1.81 -27.22 1.34
C CYS A 251 0.47 -27.69 0.78
N ARG A 252 -0.59 -27.00 1.17
CA ARG A 252 -1.94 -27.14 0.61
C ARG A 252 -2.31 -25.81 -0.02
N VAL A 253 -2.27 -25.75 -1.35
CA VAL A 253 -2.63 -24.54 -2.10
C VAL A 253 -3.97 -24.76 -2.80
N PRO A 254 -5.06 -24.12 -2.35
CA PRO A 254 -6.36 -24.24 -2.99
C PRO A 254 -6.31 -23.82 -4.45
N GLN A 255 -6.75 -24.71 -5.34
CA GLN A 255 -6.66 -24.49 -6.79
C GLN A 255 -7.68 -23.44 -7.24
N THR A 256 -7.20 -22.21 -7.36
CA THR A 256 -7.98 -21.03 -7.74
C THR A 256 -8.11 -20.94 -9.25
N ALA A 257 -9.31 -20.65 -9.75
CA ALA A 257 -9.60 -20.50 -11.17
C ALA A 257 -10.26 -19.15 -11.48
N LEU A 258 -9.88 -18.55 -12.60
CA LEU A 258 -10.47 -17.31 -13.12
C LEU A 258 -11.62 -17.65 -14.08
N HIS A 259 -12.77 -17.03 -13.87
CA HIS A 259 -13.95 -17.23 -14.69
C HIS A 259 -14.55 -15.91 -15.16
N ARG A 260 -15.01 -15.86 -16.42
CA ARG A 260 -15.82 -14.73 -16.92
C ARG A 260 -17.22 -14.75 -16.31
N LYS A 261 -17.75 -13.58 -15.96
CA LYS A 261 -19.11 -13.38 -15.43
C LYS A 261 -20.17 -14.07 -16.29
N ALA A 262 -20.13 -13.83 -17.61
CA ALA A 262 -21.07 -14.43 -18.56
C ALA A 262 -21.02 -15.98 -18.55
N GLY A 263 -19.81 -16.53 -18.47
CA GLY A 263 -19.60 -17.98 -18.37
C GLY A 263 -20.15 -18.56 -17.06
N LEU A 264 -19.88 -17.92 -15.92
CA LEU A 264 -20.45 -18.33 -14.63
C LEU A 264 -21.98 -18.31 -14.65
N ARG A 265 -22.59 -17.23 -15.14
CA ARG A 265 -24.06 -17.13 -15.22
C ARG A 265 -24.66 -18.25 -16.05
N SER A 266 -24.06 -18.56 -17.20
CA SER A 266 -24.50 -19.66 -18.06
C SER A 266 -24.42 -21.01 -17.35
N THR A 267 -23.29 -21.29 -16.69
CA THR A 267 -23.08 -22.54 -15.95
C THR A 267 -24.04 -22.69 -14.78
N LEU A 268 -24.30 -21.61 -14.04
CA LEU A 268 -25.12 -21.63 -12.82
C LEU A 268 -26.63 -21.66 -13.10
N SER A 269 -27.06 -21.21 -14.28
CA SER A 269 -28.48 -21.15 -14.66
C SER A 269 -28.92 -22.33 -15.54
N GLY A 270 -27.98 -23.16 -16.03
CA GLY A 270 -28.25 -24.25 -16.96
C GLY A 270 -28.64 -25.57 -16.28
N PRO A 271 -29.38 -26.46 -16.99
CA PRO A 271 -29.86 -27.74 -16.45
C PRO A 271 -28.75 -28.81 -16.28
N SER A 272 -27.55 -28.56 -16.81
CA SER A 272 -26.36 -29.41 -16.65
C SER A 272 -25.16 -28.51 -16.37
N SER A 273 -25.05 -28.07 -15.12
CA SER A 273 -23.84 -27.40 -14.65
C SER A 273 -22.73 -28.44 -14.52
N ALA A 274 -21.52 -28.15 -15.03
CA ALA A 274 -20.36 -28.89 -14.57
C ALA A 274 -20.30 -28.74 -13.04
N PRO A 275 -20.17 -29.82 -12.26
CA PRO A 275 -20.36 -29.74 -10.82
C PRO A 275 -19.24 -28.91 -10.19
N LEU A 276 -19.55 -27.67 -9.82
CA LEU A 276 -18.74 -26.91 -8.88
C LEU A 276 -18.86 -27.59 -7.51
N SER A 277 -17.72 -27.82 -6.86
CA SER A 277 -17.69 -28.36 -5.51
C SER A 277 -17.81 -27.22 -4.50
N PHE A 278 -18.77 -27.33 -3.58
CA PHE A 278 -19.00 -26.39 -2.50
C PHE A 278 -18.60 -27.02 -1.15
N PRO A 279 -18.19 -26.23 -0.14
CA PRO A 279 -18.11 -24.77 -0.18
C PRO A 279 -16.91 -24.25 -1.00
N LEU A 280 -17.10 -23.10 -1.62
CA LEU A 280 -16.04 -22.38 -2.35
C LEU A 280 -16.04 -20.91 -1.95
N LEU A 281 -14.93 -20.24 -2.23
CA LEU A 281 -14.74 -18.82 -2.02
C LEU A 281 -14.84 -18.10 -3.36
N ALA A 282 -15.56 -16.98 -3.41
CA ALA A 282 -15.76 -16.18 -4.62
C ALA A 282 -15.30 -14.73 -4.40
N ARG A 283 -14.66 -14.17 -5.43
CA ARG A 283 -14.12 -12.79 -5.41
C ARG A 283 -14.10 -12.17 -6.81
N PRO A 284 -14.46 -10.89 -7.00
CA PRO A 284 -14.16 -10.15 -8.24
C PRO A 284 -12.66 -10.03 -8.51
N ALA A 285 -12.20 -10.25 -9.73
CA ALA A 285 -10.78 -10.07 -10.08
C ALA A 285 -10.33 -8.61 -9.83
N GLY A 286 -9.13 -8.42 -9.29
CA GLY A 286 -8.59 -7.10 -8.94
C GLY A 286 -9.14 -6.47 -7.66
N SER A 287 -10.06 -7.13 -6.95
CA SER A 287 -10.40 -6.71 -5.59
C SER A 287 -9.32 -7.16 -4.60
N HIS A 288 -9.01 -6.27 -3.65
CA HIS A 288 -8.10 -6.53 -2.54
C HIS A 288 -8.85 -6.42 -1.21
N GLY A 289 -8.22 -6.90 -0.14
CA GLY A 289 -8.84 -6.90 1.19
C GLY A 289 -9.82 -8.06 1.37
N GLY A 290 -10.68 -7.95 2.39
CA GLY A 290 -11.61 -9.02 2.81
C GLY A 290 -13.07 -8.79 2.43
N ASP A 291 -13.40 -7.60 1.93
CA ASP A 291 -14.78 -7.12 1.86
C ASP A 291 -15.53 -7.72 0.68
N ASP A 292 -14.92 -7.72 -0.51
CA ASP A 292 -15.49 -8.30 -1.73
C ASP A 292 -15.14 -9.79 -1.89
N PHE A 293 -15.33 -10.56 -0.83
CA PHE A 293 -14.93 -11.97 -0.74
C PHE A 293 -15.87 -12.75 0.15
N GLU A 294 -16.50 -13.79 -0.38
CA GLU A 294 -17.51 -14.53 0.37
C GLU A 294 -17.40 -16.04 0.16
N ARG A 295 -17.82 -16.81 1.18
CA ARG A 295 -17.95 -18.26 1.11
C ARG A 295 -19.34 -18.61 0.61
N MET A 296 -19.36 -19.36 -0.48
CA MET A 296 -20.56 -19.87 -1.13
C MET A 296 -20.79 -21.30 -0.67
N GLU A 297 -22.00 -21.60 -0.20
CA GLU A 297 -22.43 -22.94 0.20
C GLU A 297 -23.09 -23.69 -0.97
N HIS A 298 -23.64 -22.96 -1.96
CA HIS A 298 -24.33 -23.54 -3.10
C HIS A 298 -24.41 -22.58 -4.30
N ALA A 299 -24.76 -23.12 -5.48
CA ALA A 299 -24.80 -22.40 -6.75
C ALA A 299 -25.68 -21.14 -6.75
N ALA A 300 -26.83 -21.17 -6.08
CA ALA A 300 -27.73 -20.02 -6.02
C ALA A 300 -27.11 -18.80 -5.30
N GLN A 301 -26.32 -19.02 -4.24
CA GLN A 301 -25.58 -17.95 -3.56
C GLN A 301 -24.51 -17.36 -4.49
N LEU A 302 -23.77 -18.22 -5.19
CA LEU A 302 -22.74 -17.78 -6.14
C LEU A 302 -23.33 -16.94 -7.27
N LEU A 303 -24.49 -17.33 -7.82
CA LEU A 303 -25.16 -16.55 -8.87
C LEU A 303 -25.57 -15.16 -8.36
N ALA A 304 -26.18 -15.08 -7.17
CA ALA A 304 -26.54 -13.80 -6.55
C ALA A 304 -25.32 -12.92 -6.28
N PHE A 305 -24.21 -13.50 -5.83
CA PHE A 305 -22.95 -12.79 -5.61
C PHE A 305 -22.40 -12.22 -6.92
N VAL A 306 -22.29 -13.03 -7.98
CA VAL A 306 -21.79 -12.62 -9.29
C VAL A 306 -22.63 -11.49 -9.89
N ASP A 307 -23.95 -11.52 -9.66
CA ASP A 307 -24.87 -10.51 -10.17
C ASP A 307 -24.77 -9.18 -9.43
N ARG A 308 -24.36 -9.19 -8.16
CA ARG A 308 -24.19 -8.00 -7.33
C ARG A 308 -23.02 -7.12 -7.75
N PHE A 309 -21.97 -7.68 -8.34
CA PHE A 309 -20.76 -6.92 -8.71
C PHE A 309 -20.71 -6.58 -10.19
N ASP A 310 -20.32 -5.36 -10.51
CA ASP A 310 -19.96 -4.92 -11.86
C ASP A 310 -18.50 -5.29 -12.19
N ALA A 311 -18.21 -6.59 -12.24
CA ALA A 311 -16.91 -7.13 -12.59
C ALA A 311 -17.02 -8.09 -13.77
N GLU A 312 -16.04 -8.04 -14.68
CA GLU A 312 -16.02 -8.93 -15.85
C GLU A 312 -15.57 -10.35 -15.49
N HIS A 313 -14.67 -10.49 -14.51
CA HIS A 313 -14.06 -11.75 -14.12
C HIS A 313 -14.12 -11.96 -12.61
N PHE A 314 -14.21 -13.24 -12.21
CA PHE A 314 -14.27 -13.68 -10.82
C PHE A 314 -13.30 -14.83 -10.59
N TYR A 315 -12.62 -14.82 -9.45
CA TYR A 315 -11.89 -15.97 -8.96
C TYR A 315 -12.80 -16.85 -8.11
N LEU A 316 -12.75 -18.15 -8.37
CA LEU A 316 -13.33 -19.19 -7.52
C LEU A 316 -12.21 -20.04 -6.93
N THR A 317 -12.25 -20.24 -5.62
CA THR A 317 -11.23 -20.98 -4.87
C THR A 317 -11.91 -22.01 -3.96
N PRO A 318 -11.55 -23.31 -4.01
CA PRO A 318 -12.07 -24.28 -3.05
C PRO A 318 -11.85 -23.83 -1.61
N TYR A 319 -12.87 -23.94 -0.76
CA TYR A 319 -12.71 -23.61 0.65
C TYR A 319 -11.91 -24.71 1.36
N VAL A 320 -10.96 -24.30 2.19
CA VAL A 320 -10.18 -25.19 3.06
C VAL A 320 -10.42 -24.79 4.51
N ASP A 321 -10.95 -25.72 5.32
CA ASP A 321 -11.05 -25.52 6.77
C ASP A 321 -9.68 -25.79 7.42
N TYR A 322 -8.96 -24.71 7.73
CA TYR A 322 -7.64 -24.75 8.37
C TYR A 322 -7.71 -24.48 9.89
N ARG A 323 -8.90 -24.56 10.48
CA ARG A 323 -9.11 -24.31 11.90
C ARG A 323 -8.28 -25.26 12.77
N SER A 324 -7.59 -24.66 13.74
CA SER A 324 -6.78 -25.37 14.71
C SER A 324 -7.64 -26.16 15.72
N GLY A 325 -6.98 -26.98 16.55
CA GLY A 325 -7.66 -27.85 17.52
C GLY A 325 -8.48 -27.11 18.60
N ASP A 326 -8.15 -25.85 18.88
CA ASP A 326 -8.83 -24.98 19.84
C ASP A 326 -10.04 -24.23 19.24
N GLY A 327 -10.40 -24.54 17.99
CA GLY A 327 -11.54 -23.92 17.32
C GLY A 327 -11.26 -22.56 16.68
N HIS A 328 -10.04 -22.03 16.78
CA HIS A 328 -9.65 -20.75 16.18
C HIS A 328 -8.94 -20.93 14.84
N PHE A 329 -8.97 -19.88 14.03
CA PHE A 329 -8.24 -19.75 12.77
C PHE A 329 -7.02 -18.86 12.98
N ARG A 330 -5.87 -19.29 12.46
CA ARG A 330 -4.58 -18.59 12.54
C ARG A 330 -4.09 -18.23 11.16
N LYS A 331 -4.03 -16.93 10.86
CA LYS A 331 -3.49 -16.41 9.60
C LYS A 331 -2.15 -15.73 9.86
N TYR A 332 -1.09 -16.40 9.45
CA TYR A 332 0.28 -15.89 9.48
C TYR A 332 0.57 -15.13 8.20
N ARG A 333 1.23 -13.97 8.32
CA ARG A 333 1.80 -13.25 7.18
C ARG A 333 3.32 -13.30 7.26
N PHE A 334 3.94 -13.76 6.17
CA PHE A 334 5.36 -13.61 5.92
C PHE A 334 5.61 -12.62 4.78
N VAL A 335 6.70 -11.87 4.88
CA VAL A 335 7.25 -11.05 3.80
C VAL A 335 8.60 -11.65 3.40
N TYR A 336 8.77 -11.84 2.11
CA TYR A 336 9.98 -12.33 1.50
C TYR A 336 10.77 -11.14 0.96
N VAL A 337 12.04 -11.05 1.33
CA VAL A 337 12.92 -9.96 0.89
C VAL A 337 14.29 -10.52 0.57
N ASP A 338 14.69 -10.46 -0.69
CA ASP A 338 15.97 -11.01 -1.20
C ASP A 338 16.21 -12.47 -0.75
N GLY A 339 15.12 -13.24 -0.78
CA GLY A 339 15.10 -14.64 -0.40
C GLY A 339 15.10 -14.96 1.10
N GLU A 340 15.16 -13.96 1.98
CA GLU A 340 14.86 -14.10 3.40
C GLU A 340 13.36 -14.22 3.63
N ILE A 341 12.95 -14.98 4.65
CA ILE A 341 11.55 -15.18 5.05
C ILE A 341 11.35 -14.50 6.40
N LEU A 342 10.60 -13.40 6.42
CA LEU A 342 10.45 -12.54 7.59
C LEU A 342 8.99 -12.55 8.09
N PRO A 343 8.74 -12.84 9.38
CA PRO A 343 7.38 -12.80 9.92
C PRO A 343 6.93 -11.33 10.04
N TYR A 344 5.69 -11.05 9.64
CA TYR A 344 5.11 -9.71 9.73
C TYR A 344 4.01 -9.61 10.79
N HIS A 345 3.04 -10.53 10.77
CA HIS A 345 2.01 -10.62 11.80
C HIS A 345 1.35 -11.99 11.84
N LEU A 346 0.67 -12.27 12.96
CA LEU A 346 -0.29 -13.35 13.10
C LEU A 346 -1.64 -12.72 13.44
N ALA A 347 -2.69 -13.11 12.74
CA ALA A 347 -4.06 -12.79 13.10
C ALA A 347 -4.80 -14.05 13.55
N ILE A 348 -5.54 -13.96 14.67
CA ILE A 348 -6.30 -15.06 15.26
C ILE A 348 -7.77 -14.64 15.39
N ASP A 349 -8.68 -15.48 14.92
CA ASP A 349 -10.12 -15.25 15.07
C ASP A 349 -10.89 -16.58 15.22
N SER A 350 -12.09 -16.50 15.78
CA SER A 350 -13.06 -17.61 15.79
C SER A 350 -13.74 -17.83 14.42
N GLN A 351 -13.71 -16.82 13.55
CA GLN A 351 -14.27 -16.84 12.21
C GLN A 351 -13.18 -17.11 11.16
N TRP A 352 -13.56 -17.78 10.07
CA TRP A 352 -12.62 -18.19 9.01
C TRP A 352 -12.00 -17.02 8.23
N LYS A 353 -12.71 -15.89 8.13
CA LYS A 353 -12.28 -14.68 7.39
C LYS A 353 -11.45 -13.79 8.32
N VAL A 354 -10.16 -14.12 8.44
CA VAL A 354 -9.26 -13.49 9.40
C VAL A 354 -8.54 -12.27 8.79
N HIS A 355 -8.74 -11.10 9.41
CA HIS A 355 -7.98 -9.87 9.12
C HIS A 355 -7.48 -9.22 10.41
N HIS A 356 -6.17 -9.02 10.52
CA HIS A 356 -5.52 -8.49 11.73
C HIS A 356 -6.17 -7.20 12.26
N ALA A 357 -6.62 -6.31 11.36
CA ALA A 357 -7.23 -5.03 11.76
C ALA A 357 -8.63 -5.18 12.38
N THR A 358 -9.30 -6.32 12.18
CA THR A 358 -10.69 -6.54 12.61
C THR A 358 -10.84 -7.64 13.66
N THR A 359 -9.75 -8.32 14.03
CA THR A 359 -9.80 -9.34 15.08
C THR A 359 -9.94 -8.69 16.46
N ASP A 360 -10.47 -9.45 17.43
CA ASP A 360 -10.56 -9.01 18.82
C ASP A 360 -9.24 -9.17 19.60
N MET A 361 -8.13 -9.47 18.92
CA MET A 361 -6.84 -9.81 19.54
C MET A 361 -6.34 -8.76 20.54
N ALA A 362 -6.63 -7.47 20.31
CA ALA A 362 -6.26 -6.40 21.22
C ALA A 362 -6.81 -6.59 22.65
N ARG A 363 -7.89 -7.37 22.81
CA ARG A 363 -8.54 -7.67 24.10
C ARG A 363 -8.14 -9.01 24.70
N HIS A 364 -7.41 -9.85 23.96
CA HIS A 364 -7.04 -11.21 24.40
C HIS A 364 -5.53 -11.36 24.51
N THR A 365 -5.01 -11.37 25.74
CA THR A 365 -3.55 -11.45 25.99
C THR A 365 -2.92 -12.70 25.41
N TRP A 366 -3.58 -13.86 25.49
CA TRP A 366 -3.06 -15.11 24.95
C TRP A 366 -2.83 -15.05 23.43
N MET A 367 -3.68 -14.34 22.68
CA MET A 367 -3.51 -14.18 21.23
C MET A 367 -2.31 -13.28 20.91
N GLN A 368 -2.10 -12.24 21.71
CA GLN A 368 -0.96 -11.34 21.57
C GLN A 368 0.36 -12.02 21.97
N ASP A 369 0.33 -12.87 22.99
CA ASP A 369 1.48 -13.67 23.40
C ASP A 369 1.85 -14.69 22.30
N GLU A 370 0.85 -15.28 21.64
CA GLU A 370 1.08 -16.19 20.51
C GLU A 370 1.65 -15.46 19.27
N GLU A 371 1.11 -14.28 18.92
CA GLU A 371 1.69 -13.46 17.84
C GLU A 371 3.13 -13.07 18.18
N ARG A 372 3.40 -12.64 19.41
CA ARG A 372 4.76 -12.30 19.84
C ARG A 372 5.72 -13.46 19.70
N ALA A 373 5.34 -14.65 20.17
CA ALA A 373 6.16 -15.85 20.04
C ALA A 373 6.47 -16.18 18.56
N PHE A 374 5.49 -16.02 17.68
CA PHE A 374 5.67 -16.18 16.23
C PHE A 374 6.64 -15.14 15.63
N LEU A 375 6.55 -13.88 16.04
CA LEU A 375 7.42 -12.81 15.53
C LEU A 375 8.87 -12.96 16.01
N ASP A 376 9.05 -13.46 17.24
CA ASP A 376 10.36 -13.68 17.85
C ASP A 376 11.08 -14.89 17.24
N ASP A 377 10.38 -16.04 17.14
CA ASP A 377 10.90 -17.26 16.52
C ASP A 377 9.82 -17.98 15.70
N PRO A 378 9.64 -17.63 14.41
CA PRO A 378 8.62 -18.26 13.58
C PRO A 378 8.89 -19.75 13.36
N TRP A 379 10.12 -20.22 13.55
CA TRP A 379 10.52 -21.61 13.30
C TRP A 379 10.15 -22.54 14.45
N HIS A 380 9.81 -22.00 15.62
CA HIS A 380 9.16 -22.76 16.68
C HIS A 380 7.76 -23.21 16.26
N VAL A 381 7.04 -22.36 15.51
CA VAL A 381 5.69 -22.64 14.99
C VAL A 381 5.76 -23.40 13.66
N PHE A 382 6.63 -22.96 12.74
CA PHE A 382 6.84 -23.56 11.43
C PHE A 382 8.07 -24.47 11.47
N GLY A 383 7.85 -25.73 11.87
CA GLY A 383 8.90 -26.75 11.95
C GLY A 383 9.60 -27.04 10.62
N PRO A 384 10.57 -27.97 10.59
CA PRO A 384 11.43 -28.19 9.42
C PRO A 384 10.66 -28.48 8.12
N ALA A 385 9.58 -29.24 8.17
CA ALA A 385 8.77 -29.55 6.99
C ALA A 385 8.06 -28.30 6.43
N GLN A 386 7.46 -27.49 7.31
CA GLN A 386 6.78 -26.26 6.91
C GLN A 386 7.77 -25.22 6.39
N ARG A 387 8.95 -25.10 7.03
CA ARG A 387 10.03 -24.24 6.57
C ARG A 387 10.51 -24.61 5.16
N ASN A 388 10.66 -25.90 4.87
CA ASN A 388 11.00 -26.36 3.53
C ASN A 388 9.92 -26.00 2.51
N GLY A 389 8.64 -26.13 2.87
CA GLY A 389 7.52 -25.68 2.03
C GLY A 389 7.57 -24.17 1.73
N LEU A 390 7.81 -23.34 2.75
CA LEU A 390 7.96 -21.89 2.60
C LEU A 390 9.16 -21.51 1.71
N GLN A 391 10.28 -22.24 1.82
CA GLN A 391 11.44 -22.07 0.93
C GLN A 391 11.14 -22.49 -0.51
N ALA A 392 10.42 -23.59 -0.71
CA ALA A 392 9.99 -24.02 -2.04
C ALA A 392 9.02 -23.02 -2.69
N ILE A 393 8.14 -22.39 -1.90
CA ILE A 393 7.26 -21.30 -2.37
C ILE A 393 8.11 -20.11 -2.83
N ARG A 394 9.10 -19.68 -2.03
CA ARG A 394 10.04 -18.62 -2.42
C ARG A 394 10.72 -18.92 -3.75
N ASP A 395 11.28 -20.11 -3.88
CA ASP A 395 12.06 -20.50 -5.05
C ASP A 395 11.16 -20.59 -6.31
N ALA A 396 9.92 -21.06 -6.14
CA ALA A 396 8.93 -21.07 -7.20
C ALA A 396 8.55 -19.65 -7.64
N ILE A 397 8.11 -18.80 -6.71
CA ILE A 397 7.64 -17.43 -7.01
C ILE A 397 8.76 -16.58 -7.62
N GLY A 398 9.97 -16.69 -7.06
CA GLY A 398 11.18 -16.09 -7.65
C GLY A 398 11.15 -14.56 -7.76
N LEU A 399 10.38 -13.89 -6.89
CA LEU A 399 10.38 -12.43 -6.75
C LEU A 399 11.36 -11.98 -5.67
N ASP A 400 11.94 -10.79 -5.85
CA ASP A 400 12.84 -10.16 -4.86
C ASP A 400 12.10 -9.71 -3.61
N TYR A 401 10.86 -9.23 -3.78
CA TYR A 401 10.00 -8.74 -2.71
C TYR A 401 8.55 -9.21 -2.94
N PHE A 402 8.01 -10.00 -2.02
CA PHE A 402 6.59 -10.37 -2.03
C PHE A 402 6.18 -10.81 -0.62
N GLY A 403 4.91 -11.13 -0.41
CA GLY A 403 4.50 -11.77 0.84
C GLY A 403 3.43 -12.82 0.61
N ILE A 404 3.16 -13.58 1.66
CA ILE A 404 2.13 -14.62 1.68
C ILE A 404 1.25 -14.49 2.91
N ASP A 405 -0.02 -14.84 2.77
CA ASP A 405 -0.91 -15.18 3.87
C ASP A 405 -1.09 -16.71 3.89
N CYS A 406 -0.83 -17.33 5.04
CA CYS A 406 -0.95 -18.77 5.21
C CYS A 406 -1.44 -19.17 6.61
N GLY A 407 -1.90 -20.41 6.74
CA GLY A 407 -2.23 -21.07 8.00
C GLY A 407 -1.58 -22.44 8.09
N LEU A 408 -1.80 -23.14 9.21
CA LEU A 408 -1.47 -24.55 9.36
C LEU A 408 -2.77 -25.33 9.51
N ASP A 409 -2.97 -26.36 8.69
CA ASP A 409 -4.08 -27.29 8.91
C ASP A 409 -3.76 -28.29 10.03
N ARG A 410 -4.73 -29.16 10.35
CA ARG A 410 -4.60 -30.12 11.46
C ARG A 410 -3.55 -31.20 11.23
N ASP A 411 -3.16 -31.42 9.97
CA ASP A 411 -2.08 -32.34 9.59
C ASP A 411 -0.72 -31.61 9.59
N GLY A 412 -0.71 -30.31 9.89
CA GLY A 412 0.46 -29.45 9.90
C GLY A 412 0.88 -28.96 8.52
N ALA A 413 0.08 -29.16 7.47
CA ALA A 413 0.41 -28.64 6.15
C ALA A 413 0.23 -27.11 6.12
N VAL A 414 1.12 -26.42 5.40
CA VAL A 414 1.02 -24.97 5.18
C VAL A 414 -0.09 -24.70 4.18
N VAL A 415 -1.22 -24.16 4.65
CA VAL A 415 -2.33 -23.76 3.78
C VAL A 415 -2.06 -22.35 3.27
N VAL A 416 -1.84 -22.19 1.96
CA VAL A 416 -1.52 -20.88 1.36
C VAL A 416 -2.80 -20.24 0.85
N PHE A 417 -3.14 -19.04 1.35
CA PHE A 417 -4.34 -18.31 0.96
C PHE A 417 -4.07 -17.28 -0.13
N GLU A 418 -2.93 -16.62 -0.03
CA GLU A 418 -2.56 -15.51 -0.90
C GLU A 418 -1.04 -15.42 -1.03
N VAL A 419 -0.56 -15.10 -2.23
CA VAL A 419 0.81 -14.71 -2.52
C VAL A 419 0.73 -13.46 -3.38
N ASN A 420 1.36 -12.36 -2.98
CA ASN A 420 1.29 -11.12 -3.73
C ASN A 420 2.53 -10.23 -3.49
N ALA A 421 2.93 -9.48 -4.52
CA ALA A 421 3.94 -8.42 -4.42
C ALA A 421 3.37 -7.09 -3.88
N SER A 422 2.04 -6.94 -3.83
CA SER A 422 1.34 -5.76 -3.32
C SER A 422 1.08 -5.80 -1.80
N MET A 423 1.83 -6.62 -1.05
CA MET A 423 1.59 -6.81 0.39
C MET A 423 1.95 -5.55 1.18
N LEU A 424 0.98 -5.05 1.96
CA LEU A 424 1.17 -3.88 2.81
C LEU A 424 2.03 -4.21 4.04
N VAL A 425 3.06 -3.41 4.25
CA VAL A 425 3.88 -3.34 5.47
C VAL A 425 3.79 -1.90 6.01
N HIS A 426 3.39 -1.73 7.27
CA HIS A 426 3.23 -0.40 7.87
C HIS A 426 3.74 -0.34 9.31
N GLY A 427 4.16 0.85 9.75
CA GLY A 427 4.61 1.12 11.11
C GLY A 427 3.51 1.36 12.15
N ASN A 428 2.23 1.38 11.76
CA ASN A 428 1.11 1.58 12.69
C ASN A 428 0.91 0.36 13.61
N ASN A 429 1.53 0.41 14.79
CA ASN A 429 1.55 -0.67 15.77
C ASN A 429 1.11 -0.20 17.17
N GLU A 430 0.38 0.90 17.30
CA GLU A 430 0.01 1.47 18.61
C GLU A 430 -0.74 0.46 19.50
N GLN A 431 -1.67 -0.30 18.92
CA GLN A 431 -2.40 -1.36 19.62
C GLN A 431 -1.55 -2.62 19.90
N PHE A 432 -0.46 -2.81 19.16
CA PHE A 432 0.39 -4.00 19.22
C PHE A 432 1.88 -3.62 19.21
N PRO A 433 2.40 -2.93 20.24
CA PRO A 433 3.74 -2.30 20.17
C PRO A 433 4.89 -3.29 19.94
N TYR A 434 4.73 -4.54 20.38
CA TYR A 434 5.73 -5.61 20.21
C TYR A 434 6.03 -5.94 18.74
N LYS A 435 5.13 -5.61 17.80
CA LYS A 435 5.34 -5.83 16.36
C LYS A 435 6.40 -4.94 15.74
N THR A 436 6.70 -3.80 16.38
CA THR A 436 7.58 -2.76 15.83
C THR A 436 8.91 -3.35 15.37
N ALA A 437 9.54 -4.21 16.18
CA ALA A 437 10.82 -4.80 15.83
C ALA A 437 10.75 -5.70 14.57
N ALA A 438 9.70 -6.51 14.43
CA ALA A 438 9.53 -7.39 13.26
C ALA A 438 9.27 -6.60 11.97
N VAL A 439 8.39 -5.60 12.05
CA VAL A 439 8.11 -4.69 10.93
C VAL A 439 9.35 -3.91 10.51
N GLU A 440 10.14 -3.44 11.48
CA GLU A 440 11.40 -2.76 11.23
C GLU A 440 12.43 -3.66 10.55
N ARG A 441 12.52 -4.95 10.93
CA ARG A 441 13.41 -5.91 10.24
C ARG A 441 13.09 -6.03 8.75
N ILE A 442 11.80 -6.05 8.38
CA ILE A 442 11.37 -6.07 6.97
C ILE A 442 11.82 -4.81 6.24
N ARG A 443 11.66 -3.63 6.85
CA ARG A 443 12.12 -2.36 6.30
C ARG A 443 13.64 -2.36 6.07
N HIS A 444 14.42 -2.83 7.06
CA HIS A 444 15.87 -2.91 6.94
C HIS A 444 16.29 -3.89 5.84
N ALA A 445 15.67 -5.07 5.75
CA ALA A 445 15.95 -6.05 4.71
C ALA A 445 15.66 -5.48 3.30
N PHE A 446 14.55 -4.75 3.14
CA PHE A 446 14.20 -4.14 1.85
C PHE A 446 15.23 -3.11 1.41
N ARG A 447 15.72 -2.27 2.34
CA ARG A 447 16.77 -1.28 2.04
C ARG A 447 18.09 -1.95 1.69
N ALA A 448 18.46 -3.00 2.41
CA ALA A 448 19.67 -3.76 2.15
C ALA A 448 19.62 -4.46 0.77
N LEU A 449 18.45 -4.96 0.36
CA LEU A 449 18.21 -5.44 -1.01
C LEU A 449 18.52 -4.35 -2.04
N LEU A 450 17.95 -3.15 -1.88
CA LEU A 450 18.18 -2.04 -2.83
C LEU A 450 19.66 -1.63 -2.89
N GLU A 451 20.33 -1.54 -1.75
CA GLU A 451 21.75 -1.22 -1.65
C GLU A 451 22.64 -2.25 -2.35
N ARG A 452 22.35 -3.55 -2.16
CA ARG A 452 23.05 -4.64 -2.86
C ARG A 452 22.89 -4.53 -4.38
N ARG A 453 21.66 -4.27 -4.85
CA ARG A 453 21.35 -4.10 -6.28
C ARG A 453 22.10 -2.90 -6.87
N ALA A 454 22.08 -1.76 -6.19
CA ALA A 454 22.81 -0.56 -6.60
C ALA A 454 24.33 -0.80 -6.68
N THR A 455 24.91 -1.45 -5.66
CA THR A 455 26.36 -1.72 -5.61
C THR A 455 26.82 -2.70 -6.68
N ALA A 456 26.02 -3.75 -6.94
CA ALA A 456 26.33 -4.74 -7.98
C ALA A 456 26.39 -4.11 -9.38
N ALA A 457 25.51 -3.15 -9.67
CA ALA A 457 25.53 -2.41 -10.93
C ALA A 457 26.80 -1.57 -11.10
N CYS A 458 27.27 -0.89 -10.03
CA CYS A 458 28.51 -0.12 -10.08
C CYS A 458 29.72 -1.01 -10.41
N ARG A 459 29.81 -2.21 -9.81
CA ARG A 459 30.91 -3.16 -10.08
C ARG A 459 30.88 -3.75 -11.48
N ALA A 460 29.71 -3.92 -12.08
CA ALA A 460 29.58 -4.43 -13.45
C ALA A 460 29.91 -3.38 -14.52
N ALA A 461 29.90 -2.09 -14.16
CA ALA A 461 30.18 -0.96 -15.04
C ALA A 461 31.63 -0.44 -14.96
N SER A 462 32.37 -0.86 -13.93
CA SER A 462 33.82 -0.62 -13.74
C SER A 462 34.64 -1.76 -14.31
#